data_AF-A0A950Z2M9-F1
#
_entry.id   AF-A0A950Z2M9-F1
#
_cell.length_a   1.000
_cell.length_b   1.000
_cell.length_c   1.000
_cell.angle_alpha   90.00
_cell.angle_beta   90.00
_cell.angle_gamma   90.00
#
_symmetry.space_group_name_H-M   'P 1'
#
loop_
_entity.id
_entity.type
_entity.pdbx_description
1 polymer ?
#
loop_
_entity_poly.entity_id
_entity_poly.type
_entity_poly.pdbx_seq_one_letter_code
_entity_poly.pdbx_strand_id
1 'polypeptide(L)'
;MMRCEPGTRSHAEPGDCAVSTRAKVITFPVAVRSVIALGAVVFAVTTARPQQTTFRSSVELVLIDVRVTDRSGKPIIGLGPEQFSVTEDGHPQKIASFEYCNIEAIETASPSSIAPMVVPIGAPALASESVRAAVQNHRLIVLFFDLTALHPDDLLRA
;
A
#
# COMPACT_ATOMS: atom_id res chain seq x y z
N MET A 1 15.66 -8.27 25.89
CA MET A 1 15.67 -9.74 25.78
C MET A 1 14.30 -10.17 25.30
N MET A 2 14.14 -10.43 24.00
CA MET A 2 12.87 -10.91 23.42
C MET A 2 12.85 -12.44 23.48
N ARG A 3 11.73 -12.98 23.91
CA ARG A 3 11.51 -14.41 24.16
C ARG A 3 10.50 -14.90 23.12
N CYS A 4 10.91 -15.84 22.26
CA CYS A 4 10.05 -16.49 21.28
C CYS A 4 9.34 -17.69 21.92
N GLU A 5 8.02 -17.79 21.76
CA GLU A 5 7.25 -19.01 22.00
C GLU A 5 6.63 -19.49 20.67
N PRO A 6 6.68 -20.81 20.35
CA PRO A 6 6.07 -21.34 19.13
C PRO A 6 4.62 -21.75 19.40
N GLY A 7 3.67 -20.93 18.90
CA GLY A 7 2.24 -21.20 18.94
C GLY A 7 1.72 -21.85 17.65
N THR A 8 1.00 -22.96 17.81
CA THR A 8 0.46 -23.90 16.83
C THR A 8 -0.52 -23.30 15.79
N ARG A 9 -0.37 -23.69 14.51
CA ARG A 9 -1.32 -23.43 13.42
C ARG A 9 -2.64 -24.18 13.63
N SER A 10 -3.77 -23.46 13.65
CA SER A 10 -5.11 -24.00 13.48
C SER A 10 -5.66 -23.57 12.12
N HIS A 11 -6.08 -24.55 11.33
CA HIS A 11 -6.81 -24.40 10.07
C HIS A 11 -8.17 -23.74 10.30
N ALA A 12 -8.50 -22.71 9.52
CA ALA A 12 -9.85 -22.17 9.42
C ALA A 12 -10.41 -22.46 8.02
N GLU A 13 -11.51 -23.21 7.97
CA GLU A 13 -12.34 -23.48 6.79
C GLU A 13 -13.16 -22.22 6.41
N PRO A 14 -13.36 -21.93 5.11
CA PRO A 14 -14.25 -20.87 4.66
C PRO A 14 -15.71 -21.37 4.66
N GLY A 15 -16.52 -20.85 5.58
CA GLY A 15 -17.96 -21.10 5.64
C GLY A 15 -18.75 -20.33 4.56
N ASP A 16 -19.51 -21.09 3.78
CA ASP A 16 -20.50 -20.60 2.82
C ASP A 16 -21.59 -19.76 3.50
N CYS A 17 -21.75 -18.52 3.06
CA CYS A 17 -22.85 -17.65 3.47
C CYS A 17 -23.94 -17.66 2.39
N ALA A 18 -24.78 -18.70 2.38
CA ALA A 18 -25.94 -18.78 1.49
C ALA A 18 -27.17 -18.12 2.15
N VAL A 19 -27.44 -16.86 1.82
CA VAL A 19 -28.69 -16.18 2.20
C VAL A 19 -29.77 -16.54 1.16
N SER A 20 -30.69 -17.43 1.55
CA SER A 20 -31.88 -17.78 0.77
C SER A 20 -33.08 -16.98 1.27
N THR A 21 -33.46 -15.93 0.54
CA THR A 21 -34.66 -15.13 0.84
C THR A 21 -35.77 -15.46 -0.14
N ARG A 22 -36.72 -16.32 0.26
CA ARG A 22 -37.98 -16.52 -0.48
C ARG A 22 -39.00 -15.47 -0.04
N ALA A 23 -39.18 -14.42 -0.85
CA ALA A 23 -40.25 -13.45 -0.67
C ALA A 23 -41.59 -14.05 -1.14
N LYS A 24 -42.53 -14.23 -0.21
CA LYS A 24 -43.90 -14.68 -0.50
C LYS A 24 -44.81 -13.47 -0.64
N VAL A 25 -45.14 -13.08 -1.87
CA VAL A 25 -46.10 -12.02 -2.16
C VAL A 25 -47.51 -12.56 -1.91
N ILE A 26 -48.20 -12.02 -0.91
CA ILE A 26 -49.61 -12.33 -0.63
C ILE A 26 -50.44 -11.22 -1.29
N THR A 27 -51.08 -11.55 -2.41
CA THR A 27 -52.02 -10.66 -3.10
C THR A 27 -53.41 -10.81 -2.47
N PHE A 28 -53.89 -9.78 -1.79
CA PHE A 28 -55.30 -9.67 -1.36
C PHE A 28 -56.13 -9.00 -2.46
N PRO A 29 -57.28 -9.55 -2.88
CA PRO A 29 -58.15 -8.88 -3.84
C PRO A 29 -59.02 -7.84 -3.12
N VAL A 30 -58.74 -6.55 -3.34
CA VAL A 30 -59.63 -5.48 -2.89
C VAL A 30 -60.67 -5.23 -3.98
N ALA A 31 -61.92 -5.59 -3.71
CA ALA A 31 -63.06 -5.19 -4.51
C ALA A 31 -64.06 -4.45 -3.62
N VAL A 32 -63.98 -3.12 -3.53
CA VAL A 32 -65.13 -2.27 -3.21
C VAL A 32 -65.03 -0.96 -4.00
N ARG A 33 -66.00 -0.76 -4.90
CA ARG A 33 -66.33 0.51 -5.53
C ARG A 33 -67.13 1.36 -4.54
N SER A 34 -66.75 2.61 -4.31
CA SER A 34 -67.68 3.74 -4.08
C SER A 34 -66.94 5.08 -3.96
N VAL A 35 -67.56 6.09 -4.56
CA VAL A 35 -67.12 7.47 -4.76
C VAL A 35 -67.21 8.24 -3.44
N ILE A 36 -66.11 8.88 -3.02
CA ILE A 36 -66.13 10.03 -2.09
C ILE A 36 -65.21 11.10 -2.70
N ALA A 37 -65.83 12.18 -3.18
CA ALA A 37 -65.14 13.41 -3.53
C ALA A 37 -64.87 14.22 -2.27
N LEU A 38 -63.61 14.33 -1.84
CA LEU A 38 -63.11 15.43 -1.02
C LEU A 38 -61.59 15.51 -1.07
N GLY A 39 -61.07 16.56 -1.72
CA GLY A 39 -59.73 17.13 -1.54
C GLY A 39 -58.54 16.18 -1.51
N ALA A 40 -58.01 15.79 -2.67
CA ALA A 40 -56.67 15.23 -2.75
C ALA A 40 -55.63 16.35 -2.54
N VAL A 41 -55.25 16.60 -1.28
CA VAL A 41 -54.02 17.34 -0.95
C VAL A 41 -52.86 16.46 -1.42
N VAL A 42 -52.26 16.83 -2.55
CA VAL A 42 -51.04 16.19 -3.05
C VAL A 42 -49.90 16.62 -2.13
N PHE A 43 -49.62 15.81 -1.11
CA PHE A 43 -48.36 15.91 -0.36
C PHE A 43 -47.23 15.46 -1.29
N ALA A 44 -46.49 16.42 -1.84
CA ALA A 44 -45.21 16.14 -2.49
C ALA A 44 -44.20 15.68 -1.41
N VAL A 45 -44.10 14.37 -1.22
CA VAL A 45 -43.02 13.77 -0.44
C VAL A 45 -41.74 13.93 -1.25
N THR A 46 -40.92 14.91 -0.89
CA THR A 46 -39.55 15.02 -1.38
C THR A 46 -38.75 13.86 -0.77
N THR A 47 -38.49 12.84 -1.57
CA THR A 47 -37.61 11.74 -1.17
C THR A 47 -36.17 12.27 -1.12
N ALA A 48 -35.74 12.71 0.07
CA ALA A 48 -34.35 13.00 0.33
C ALA A 48 -33.53 11.74 0.03
N ARG A 49 -32.71 11.77 -1.03
CA ARG A 49 -31.80 10.67 -1.33
C ARG A 49 -30.85 10.51 -0.14
N PRO A 50 -30.78 9.32 0.47
CA PRO A 50 -29.84 9.10 1.56
C PRO A 50 -28.43 9.35 1.03
N GLN A 51 -27.77 10.35 1.61
CA GLN A 51 -26.41 10.70 1.26
C GLN A 51 -25.50 9.58 1.78
N GLN A 52 -24.97 8.78 0.86
CA GLN A 52 -24.16 7.61 1.20
C GLN A 52 -22.91 8.06 1.96
N THR A 53 -22.80 7.68 3.23
CA THR A 53 -21.65 8.00 4.07
C THR A 53 -20.41 7.31 3.49
N THR A 54 -19.38 8.10 3.18
CA THR A 54 -18.10 7.59 2.68
C THR A 54 -17.12 7.49 3.83
N PHE A 55 -16.64 6.29 4.12
CA PHE A 55 -15.54 6.07 5.05
C PHE A 55 -14.21 6.20 4.30
N ARG A 56 -13.27 6.93 4.88
CA ARG A 56 -11.90 7.10 4.37
C ARG A 56 -10.96 6.37 5.32
N SER A 57 -10.03 5.60 4.76
CA SER A 57 -8.89 5.04 5.48
C SER A 57 -7.59 5.52 4.84
N SER A 58 -6.54 5.65 5.64
CA SER A 58 -5.18 5.99 5.20
C SER A 58 -4.22 4.90 5.70
N VAL A 59 -3.11 4.72 4.98
CA VAL A 59 -1.99 3.86 5.37
C VAL A 59 -0.72 4.69 5.30
N GLU A 60 0.09 4.58 6.33
CA GLU A 60 1.42 5.20 6.40
C GLU A 60 2.49 4.11 6.27
N LEU A 61 3.51 4.36 5.45
CA LEU A 61 4.66 3.48 5.30
C LEU A 61 5.87 4.13 5.96
N VAL A 62 6.43 3.46 6.95
CA VAL A 62 7.59 3.92 7.70
C VAL A 62 8.78 3.02 7.40
N LEU A 63 9.92 3.61 7.06
CA LEU A 63 11.18 2.91 6.85
C LEU A 63 11.88 2.68 8.21
N ILE A 64 12.33 1.45 8.47
CA ILE A 64 13.00 1.08 9.72
C ILE A 64 14.35 0.43 9.39
N ASP A 65 15.44 0.99 9.91
CA ASP A 65 16.78 0.44 9.78
C ASP A 65 17.09 -0.52 10.93
N VAL A 66 17.51 -1.74 10.59
CA VAL A 66 17.84 -2.78 11.57
C VAL A 66 19.22 -3.35 11.29
N ARG A 67 20.07 -3.41 12.31
CA ARG A 67 21.39 -4.06 12.27
C ARG A 67 21.40 -5.30 13.15
N VAL A 68 21.64 -6.46 12.55
CA VAL A 68 21.77 -7.74 13.27
C VAL A 68 23.21 -8.21 13.19
N THR A 69 23.85 -8.39 14.34
CA THR A 69 25.28 -8.78 14.45
C THR A 69 25.47 -9.91 15.45
N ASP A 70 26.55 -10.67 15.28
CA ASP A 70 26.99 -11.66 16.25
C ASP A 70 27.76 -11.02 17.42
N ARG A 71 28.24 -11.86 18.35
CA ARG A 71 29.00 -11.39 19.53
C ARG A 71 30.32 -10.71 19.17
N SER A 72 30.89 -11.01 18.01
CA SER A 72 32.12 -10.39 17.51
C SER A 72 31.87 -9.09 16.73
N GLY A 73 30.60 -8.70 16.54
CA GLY A 73 30.20 -7.52 15.79
C GLY A 73 30.04 -7.77 14.29
N LYS A 74 30.15 -9.01 13.82
CA LYS A 74 30.02 -9.34 12.41
C LYS A 74 28.53 -9.37 12.00
N PRO A 75 28.14 -8.78 10.85
CA PRO A 75 26.77 -8.85 10.36
C PRO A 75 26.30 -10.30 10.14
N ILE A 76 25.09 -10.61 10.61
CA ILE A 76 24.43 -11.89 10.32
C ILE A 76 23.66 -11.73 9.00
N ILE A 77 24.07 -12.51 7.99
CA ILE A 77 23.50 -12.46 6.64
C ILE A 77 22.44 -13.54 6.42
N GLY A 78 21.60 -13.34 5.40
CA GLY A 78 20.59 -14.32 5.01
C GLY A 78 19.35 -14.35 5.91
N LEU A 79 19.11 -13.28 6.66
CA LEU A 79 17.87 -13.15 7.43
C LEU A 79 16.71 -12.77 6.51
N GLY A 80 15.60 -13.48 6.64
CA GLY A 80 14.36 -13.22 5.91
C GLY A 80 13.34 -12.44 6.75
N PRO A 81 12.34 -11.80 6.12
CA PRO A 81 11.32 -11.01 6.82
C PRO A 81 10.52 -11.82 7.85
N GLU A 82 10.38 -13.13 7.67
CA GLU A 82 9.70 -14.04 8.61
C GLU A 82 10.39 -14.17 9.97
N GLN A 83 11.64 -13.72 10.07
CA GLN A 83 12.41 -13.70 11.32
C GLN A 83 12.26 -12.37 12.08
N PHE A 84 11.45 -11.45 11.57
CA PHE A 84 11.19 -10.15 12.18
C PHE A 84 9.71 -10.00 12.54
N SER A 85 9.44 -9.36 13.67
CA SER A 85 8.11 -8.89 14.04
C SER A 85 8.20 -7.39 14.33
N VAL A 86 7.32 -6.62 13.70
CA VAL A 86 7.19 -5.18 13.94
C VAL A 86 5.88 -4.98 14.68
N THR A 87 5.92 -4.22 15.77
CA THR A 87 4.72 -3.86 16.53
C THR A 87 4.72 -2.38 16.82
N GLU A 88 3.55 -1.76 16.75
CA GLU A 88 3.32 -0.37 17.14
C GLU A 88 2.26 -0.38 18.25
N ASP A 89 2.58 0.18 19.41
CA ASP A 89 1.72 0.16 20.60
C ASP A 89 1.17 -1.24 20.93
N GLY A 90 2.01 -2.27 20.74
CA GLY A 90 1.66 -3.68 20.95
C GLY A 90 0.83 -4.33 19.84
N HIS A 91 0.45 -3.60 18.79
CA HIS A 91 -0.28 -4.13 17.64
C HIS A 91 0.71 -4.58 16.54
N PRO A 92 0.63 -5.82 16.04
CA PRO A 92 1.48 -6.28 14.94
C PRO A 92 1.29 -5.47 13.66
N GLN A 93 2.40 -5.05 13.06
CA GLN A 93 2.43 -4.32 11.80
C GLN A 93 2.95 -5.22 10.67
N LYS A 94 2.38 -5.03 9.48
CA LYS A 94 2.77 -5.78 8.29
C LYS A 94 4.04 -5.20 7.69
N ILE A 95 5.04 -6.04 7.46
CA ILE A 95 6.24 -5.68 6.69
C ILE A 95 5.84 -5.62 5.21
N ALA A 96 5.86 -4.42 4.62
CA ALA A 96 5.49 -4.21 3.22
C ALA A 96 6.65 -4.46 2.23
N SER A 97 7.88 -4.23 2.67
CA SER A 97 9.11 -4.44 1.89
C SER A 97 10.26 -4.81 2.83
N PHE A 98 11.21 -5.59 2.33
CA PHE A 98 12.38 -6.03 3.07
C PHE A 98 13.59 -6.08 2.13
N GLU A 99 14.68 -5.44 2.53
CA GLU A 99 15.90 -5.38 1.73
C GLU A 99 17.12 -5.52 2.64
N TYR A 100 18.07 -6.36 2.24
CA TYR A 100 19.37 -6.47 2.90
C TYR A 100 20.36 -5.51 2.23
N CYS A 101 20.88 -4.56 3.02
CA CYS A 101 21.90 -3.60 2.56
C CYS A 101 23.30 -4.03 3.04
N ASN A 102 24.20 -4.33 2.10
CA ASN A 102 25.56 -4.76 2.42
C ASN A 102 26.50 -3.56 2.58
N ILE A 103 26.49 -2.97 3.77
CA ILE A 103 27.31 -1.80 4.10
C ILE A 103 28.82 -2.02 3.94
N GLU A 104 29.35 -3.19 4.33
CA GLU A 104 30.79 -3.49 4.24
C GLU A 104 31.25 -3.58 2.78
N ALA A 105 30.42 -4.16 1.90
CA ALA A 105 30.70 -4.21 0.47
C ALA A 105 30.67 -2.82 -0.16
N ILE A 106 29.79 -1.93 0.29
CA ILE A 106 29.72 -0.54 -0.19
C ILE A 106 30.97 0.24 0.23
N GLU A 107 31.42 0.10 1.47
CA GLU A 107 32.62 0.80 1.99
C GLU A 107 33.92 0.28 1.34
N THR A 108 33.99 -1.02 1.06
CA THR A 108 35.19 -1.65 0.48
C THR A 108 35.17 -1.62 -1.05
N ALA A 109 34.08 -1.15 -1.67
CA ALA A 109 33.99 -1.00 -3.11
C ALA A 109 35.06 -0.02 -3.61
N SER A 110 36.06 -0.55 -4.30
CA SER A 110 37.06 0.26 -4.99
C SER A 110 36.41 0.96 -6.19
N PRO A 111 36.78 2.21 -6.53
CA PRO A 111 36.29 2.88 -7.72
C PRO A 111 36.87 2.17 -8.95
N SER A 112 36.22 1.08 -9.37
CA SER A 112 36.46 0.52 -10.69
C SER A 112 35.92 1.54 -11.69
N SER A 113 36.76 1.93 -12.66
CA SER A 113 36.40 2.83 -13.75
C SER A 113 35.34 2.13 -14.62
N ILE A 114 34.08 2.23 -14.20
CA ILE A 114 32.93 1.73 -14.92
C ILE A 114 32.24 2.98 -15.48
N ALA A 115 32.09 3.03 -16.80
CA ALA A 115 31.33 4.07 -17.46
C ALA A 115 29.93 4.20 -16.80
N PRO A 116 29.36 5.41 -16.69
CA PRO A 116 28.07 5.61 -16.05
C PRO A 116 27.00 4.69 -16.66
N MET A 117 26.28 3.95 -15.82
CA MET A 117 25.14 3.16 -16.27
C MET A 117 24.01 4.12 -16.68
N VAL A 118 23.57 4.04 -17.93
CA VAL A 118 22.41 4.80 -18.42
C VAL A 118 21.15 3.99 -18.16
N VAL A 119 20.27 4.50 -17.29
CA VAL A 119 18.98 3.88 -16.99
C VAL A 119 17.87 4.65 -17.70
N PRO A 120 17.11 4.05 -18.63
CA PRO A 120 16.04 4.75 -19.35
C PRO A 120 14.85 4.99 -18.42
N ILE A 121 14.66 6.24 -17.98
CA ILE A 121 13.49 6.66 -17.19
C ILE A 121 12.32 6.93 -18.17
N GLY A 122 11.28 6.09 -18.14
CA GLY A 122 10.08 6.26 -18.98
C GLY A 122 9.54 4.99 -19.66
N ALA A 123 10.25 3.86 -19.58
CA ALA A 123 9.75 2.57 -20.05
C ALA A 123 8.74 1.94 -19.06
N PRO A 124 7.74 1.15 -19.54
CA PRO A 124 6.68 0.60 -18.69
C PRO A 124 7.21 -0.32 -17.59
N ALA A 125 6.37 -0.61 -16.58
CA ALA A 125 6.64 -1.21 -15.26
C ALA A 125 7.74 -2.30 -15.11
N LEU A 126 8.09 -3.04 -16.16
CA LEU A 126 9.27 -3.93 -16.22
C LEU A 126 10.61 -3.18 -16.02
N ALA A 127 10.64 -1.87 -16.28
CA ALA A 127 11.77 -1.02 -15.96
C ALA A 127 11.98 -0.88 -14.45
N SER A 128 10.93 -0.95 -13.61
CA SER A 128 11.06 -0.62 -12.19
C SER A 128 11.88 -1.65 -11.40
N GLU A 129 11.77 -2.94 -11.72
CA GLU A 129 12.55 -4.00 -11.07
C GLU A 129 14.02 -3.99 -11.53
N SER A 130 14.25 -3.77 -12.83
CA SER A 130 15.60 -3.65 -13.40
C SER A 130 16.32 -2.38 -12.93
N VAL A 131 15.61 -1.24 -12.83
CA VAL A 131 16.12 -0.01 -12.20
C VAL A 131 16.45 -0.26 -10.72
N ARG A 132 15.55 -0.93 -9.96
CA ARG A 132 15.81 -1.26 -8.56
C ARG A 132 17.05 -2.13 -8.43
N ALA A 133 17.15 -3.23 -9.16
CA ALA A 133 18.32 -4.10 -9.13
C ALA A 133 19.63 -3.37 -9.52
N ALA A 134 19.56 -2.45 -10.49
CA ALA A 134 20.70 -1.62 -10.90
C ALA A 134 21.12 -0.58 -9.84
N VAL A 135 20.19 -0.12 -9.02
CA VAL A 135 20.42 0.88 -7.97
C VAL A 135 20.67 0.24 -6.59
N GLN A 136 20.28 -1.01 -6.40
CA GLN A 136 20.48 -1.76 -5.15
C GLN A 136 21.98 -1.80 -4.80
N ASN A 137 22.31 -1.39 -3.56
CA ASN A 137 23.69 -1.23 -3.08
C ASN A 137 24.54 -0.22 -3.87
N HIS A 138 23.92 0.69 -4.65
CA HIS A 138 24.60 1.77 -5.37
C HIS A 138 24.06 3.12 -4.92
N ARG A 139 24.93 4.14 -4.95
CA ARG A 139 24.51 5.51 -4.66
C ARG A 139 23.86 6.12 -5.90
N LEU A 140 22.54 6.23 -5.89
CA LEU A 140 21.80 6.99 -6.90
C LEU A 140 21.92 8.50 -6.61
N ILE A 141 22.50 9.25 -7.54
CA ILE A 141 22.49 10.71 -7.54
C ILE A 141 21.51 11.15 -8.62
N VAL A 142 20.42 11.79 -8.24
CA VAL A 142 19.45 12.38 -9.18
C VAL A 142 19.80 13.85 -9.36
N LEU A 143 20.20 14.21 -10.58
CA LEU A 143 20.41 15.59 -10.99
C LEU A 143 19.12 16.10 -11.64
N PHE A 144 18.42 17.00 -10.96
CA PHE A 144 17.24 17.65 -11.49
C PHE A 144 17.58 19.09 -11.89
N PHE A 145 17.30 19.45 -13.14
CA PHE A 145 17.51 20.80 -13.67
C PHE A 145 16.16 21.49 -13.82
N ASP A 146 15.88 22.45 -12.93
CA ASP A 146 14.71 23.30 -13.05
C ASP A 146 15.01 24.49 -13.97
N LEU A 147 14.46 24.45 -15.18
CA LEU A 147 14.63 25.53 -16.15
C LEU A 147 13.74 26.74 -15.85
N THR A 148 12.73 26.61 -14.99
CA THR A 148 11.79 27.71 -14.68
C THR A 148 12.38 28.77 -13.76
N ALA A 149 13.43 28.40 -13.02
CA ALA A 149 14.14 29.28 -12.10
C ALA A 149 15.39 29.96 -12.70
N LEU A 150 15.77 29.61 -13.93
CA LEU A 150 16.93 30.20 -14.61
C LEU A 150 16.58 31.56 -15.21
N HIS A 151 17.51 32.52 -15.11
CA HIS A 151 17.39 33.79 -15.82
C HIS A 151 17.45 33.51 -17.34
N PRO A 152 16.73 34.27 -18.19
CA PRO A 152 16.74 34.05 -19.64
C PRO A 152 18.13 33.98 -20.26
N ASP A 153 19.08 34.77 -19.74
CA ASP A 153 20.46 34.79 -20.23
C ASP A 153 21.24 33.50 -19.90
N ASP A 154 20.89 32.81 -18.81
CA ASP A 154 21.52 31.55 -18.42
C ASP A 154 20.92 30.38 -19.21
N LEU A 155 19.65 30.45 -19.58
CA LEU A 155 19.00 29.48 -20.47
C LEU A 155 19.62 29.46 -21.88
N LEU A 156 20.13 30.60 -22.35
CA LEU A 156 20.76 30.70 -23.67
C LEU A 156 22.21 30.21 -23.70
N ARG A 157 22.81 29.92 -22.53
CA ARG A 157 24.19 29.44 -22.40
C ARG A 157 24.30 27.95 -22.10
N ALA A 158 23.22 27.33 -21.63
CA ALA A 158 23.12 25.90 -21.36
C ALA A 158 22.93 25.10 -22.66
#